data_AF-A0A7V6X1S1-F1
#
_entry.id   AF-A0A7V6X1S1-F1
#
_cell.length_a   1.000
_cell.length_b   1.000
_cell.length_c   1.000
_cell.angle_alpha   90.00
_cell.angle_beta   90.00
_cell.angle_gamma   90.00
#
_symmetry.space_group_name_H-M   'P 1'
#
loop_
_entity.id
_entity.type
_entity.pdbx_description
1 polymer ?
#
loop_
_entity_poly.entity_id
_entity_poly.type
_entity_poly.pdbx_seq_one_letter_code
_entity_poly.pdbx_strand_id
1 'polypeptide(L)'
;EYKEMYPEFVKEAEAQGNKAALMAFTFAMKAEEVHAKLYKEALENLDQTEEVFYYLCPVCGNIEKIVPEKCSICGVPGDKFIKY
;
A
#
# COMPACT_ATOMS: atom_id res chain seq x y z
N GLU A 1 -10.94 3.60 4.08
CA GLU A 1 -10.76 2.14 3.91
C GLU A 1 -9.87 1.52 4.99
N TYR A 2 -8.59 1.89 5.09
CA TYR A 2 -7.65 1.29 6.06
C TYR A 2 -8.02 1.45 7.54
N LYS A 3 -8.84 2.44 7.92
CA LYS A 3 -9.22 2.71 9.32
C LYS A 3 -10.46 1.96 9.82
N GLU A 4 -11.35 1.57 8.91
CA GLU A 4 -12.69 1.09 9.28
C GLU A 4 -13.05 -0.22 8.57
N MET A 5 -12.99 -0.24 7.23
CA MET A 5 -13.40 -1.41 6.45
C MET A 5 -12.45 -2.60 6.61
N TYR A 6 -11.17 -2.43 6.27
CA TYR A 6 -10.23 -3.55 6.29
C TYR A 6 -9.90 -4.09 7.69
N PRO A 7 -9.80 -3.28 8.77
CA PRO A 7 -9.63 -3.81 10.11
C PRO A 7 -10.70 -4.83 10.51
N GLU A 8 -11.96 -4.58 10.15
CA GLU A 8 -13.04 -5.53 10.44
C GLU A 8 -12.93 -6.81 9.60
N PHE A 9 -12.54 -6.71 8.33
CA PHE A 9 -12.29 -7.90 7.49
C PHE A 9 -11.08 -8.72 7.96
N VAL A 10 -10.03 -8.07 8.46
CA VAL A 10 -8.86 -8.73 9.05
C VAL A 10 -9.27 -9.52 10.29
N LYS A 11 -10.02 -8.90 11.21
CA LYS A 11 -10.53 -9.58 12.42
C LYS A 11 -11.38 -10.79 12.07
N GLU A 12 -12.30 -10.65 11.11
CA GLU A 12 -13.17 -11.75 10.69
C GLU A 12 -12.37 -12.89 10.04
N ALA A 13 -11.43 -12.55 9.15
CA ALA A 13 -10.58 -13.56 8.50
C ALA A 13 -9.70 -14.31 9.49
N GLU A 14 -9.19 -13.63 10.53
CA GLU A 14 -8.46 -14.23 11.63
C GLU A 14 -9.34 -15.17 12.45
N ALA A 15 -10.55 -14.73 12.84
CA ALA A 15 -11.51 -15.54 13.59
C ALA A 15 -11.93 -16.81 12.85
N GLN A 16 -12.05 -16.75 11.54
CA GLN A 16 -12.36 -17.91 10.68
C GLN A 16 -11.13 -18.77 10.34
N GLY A 17 -9.92 -18.35 10.73
CA GLY A 17 -8.68 -19.03 10.36
C GLY A 17 -8.37 -19.00 8.86
N ASN A 18 -9.01 -18.11 8.10
CA ASN A 18 -8.82 -17.99 6.65
C ASN A 18 -7.54 -17.20 6.34
N LYS A 19 -6.41 -17.91 6.28
CA LYS A 19 -5.08 -17.31 6.07
C LYS A 19 -4.95 -16.52 4.77
N ALA A 20 -5.60 -16.95 3.70
CA ALA A 20 -5.53 -16.27 2.41
C ALA A 20 -6.25 -14.91 2.47
N ALA A 21 -7.45 -14.89 3.04
CA ALA A 21 -8.21 -13.65 3.25
C ALA A 21 -7.47 -12.71 4.21
N LEU A 22 -6.94 -13.24 5.32
CA LEU A 22 -6.19 -12.46 6.29
C LEU A 22 -5.00 -11.74 5.65
N MET A 23 -4.23 -12.44 4.82
CA MET A 23 -3.11 -11.86 4.07
C MET A 23 -3.58 -10.77 3.11
N ALA A 24 -4.57 -11.06 2.27
CA ALA A 24 -5.07 -10.13 1.27
C ALA A 24 -5.60 -8.83 1.90
N PHE A 25 -6.43 -8.94 2.96
CA PHE A 25 -6.97 -7.78 3.65
C PHE A 25 -5.90 -6.99 4.39
N THR A 26 -4.90 -7.66 4.98
CA THR A 26 -3.78 -6.97 5.63
C THR A 26 -2.94 -6.19 4.63
N PHE A 27 -2.68 -6.75 3.44
CA PHE A 27 -1.94 -6.07 2.39
C PHE A 27 -2.70 -4.85 1.88
N ALA A 28 -3.98 -5.01 1.55
CA ALA A 28 -4.83 -3.91 1.11
C ALA A 28 -4.91 -2.80 2.16
N MET A 29 -5.15 -3.14 3.44
CA MET A 29 -5.19 -2.17 4.54
C MET A 29 -3.94 -1.31 4.61
N LYS A 30 -2.75 -1.94 4.55
CA LYS A 30 -1.48 -1.22 4.62
C LYS A 30 -1.22 -0.39 3.37
N ALA A 31 -1.58 -0.87 2.18
CA ALA A 31 -1.46 -0.11 0.95
C ALA A 31 -2.37 1.13 0.97
N GLU A 32 -3.61 0.98 1.44
CA GLU A 32 -4.55 2.11 1.53
C GLU A 32 -4.13 3.19 2.54
N GLU A 33 -3.38 2.84 3.58
CA GLU A 33 -2.75 3.83 4.46
C GLU A 33 -1.72 4.67 3.70
N VAL A 34 -0.87 4.02 2.90
CA VAL A 34 0.13 4.69 2.05
C VAL A 34 -0.56 5.55 0.98
N HIS A 35 -1.60 5.04 0.33
CA HIS A 35 -2.37 5.80 -0.66
C HIS A 35 -2.97 7.06 -0.06
N ALA A 36 -3.60 6.95 1.12
CA ALA A 36 -4.19 8.10 1.79
C ALA A 36 -3.15 9.17 2.12
N LYS A 37 -1.94 8.76 2.55
CA LYS A 37 -0.82 9.68 2.77
C LYS A 37 -0.38 10.35 1.46
N LEU A 38 -0.19 9.60 0.38
CA LEU A 38 0.24 10.14 -0.91
C LEU A 38 -0.79 11.11 -1.49
N TYR A 39 -2.09 10.80 -1.39
CA TYR A 39 -3.15 11.72 -1.82
C TYR A 39 -3.17 13.00 -0.99
N LYS A 40 -3.01 12.89 0.35
CA LYS A 40 -2.93 14.06 1.22
C LYS A 40 -1.73 14.94 0.83
N GLU A 41 -0.56 14.34 0.64
CA GLU A 41 0.63 15.07 0.19
C GLU A 41 0.40 15.75 -1.16
N ALA A 42 -0.25 15.08 -2.12
CA ALA A 42 -0.56 15.67 -3.42
C ALA A 42 -1.51 16.87 -3.29
N LEU A 43 -2.53 16.77 -2.41
CA LEU A 43 -3.48 17.85 -2.15
C LEU A 43 -2.83 19.06 -1.44
N GLU A 44 -1.86 18.80 -0.56
CA GLU A 44 -1.12 19.85 0.14
C GLU A 44 -0.08 20.55 -0.77
N ASN A 45 0.31 19.93 -1.87
CA ASN A 45 1.36 20.41 -2.79
C ASN A 45 0.84 20.59 -4.23
N LEU A 46 -0.41 21.05 -4.41
CA LEU A 46 -1.03 21.20 -5.73
C LEU A 46 -0.26 22.12 -6.69
N ASP A 47 0.43 23.12 -6.15
CA ASP A 47 1.21 24.09 -6.94
C ASP A 47 2.65 23.63 -7.22
N GLN A 48 3.04 22.44 -6.74
CA GLN A 48 4.39 21.92 -6.95
C GLN A 48 4.55 21.43 -8.40
N THR A 49 5.61 21.91 -9.05
CA THR A 49 5.93 21.58 -10.44
C THR A 49 7.04 20.55 -10.58
N GLU A 50 7.58 20.08 -9.46
CA GLU A 50 8.62 19.06 -9.46
C GLU A 50 8.09 17.73 -9.99
N GLU A 51 8.90 17.05 -10.81
CA GLU A 51 8.59 15.73 -11.31
C GLU A 51 8.60 14.72 -10.15
N VAL A 52 7.50 14.01 -9.97
CA VAL A 52 7.37 12.93 -8.99
C VAL A 52 7.20 11.62 -9.73
N PHE A 53 8.02 10.64 -9.36
CA PHE A 53 7.88 9.27 -9.85
C PHE A 53 7.12 8.42 -8.85
N TYR A 54 6.31 7.51 -9.35
CA TYR A 54 5.61 6.54 -8.52
C TYR A 54 6.00 5.12 -8.91
N TYR A 55 6.22 4.29 -7.91
CA TYR A 55 6.64 2.91 -8.09
C TYR A 55 5.65 1.99 -7.41
N LEU A 56 4.99 1.14 -8.19
CA LEU A 56 3.97 0.20 -7.73
C LEU A 56 4.60 -1.16 -7.40
N CYS A 57 4.34 -1.67 -6.21
CA CYS A 57 4.61 -3.05 -5.84
C CYS A 57 3.57 -3.98 -6.49
N PRO A 58 3.97 -4.92 -7.37
CA PRO A 58 3.03 -5.78 -8.10
C PRO A 58 2.35 -6.85 -7.23
N VAL A 59 2.78 -7.01 -5.97
CA VAL A 59 2.29 -8.07 -5.06
C VAL A 59 1.21 -7.57 -4.12
N CYS A 60 1.36 -6.35 -3.58
CA CYS A 60 0.50 -5.86 -2.49
C CYS A 60 -0.11 -4.48 -2.75
N GLY A 61 0.22 -3.83 -3.87
CA GLY A 61 -0.32 -2.51 -4.21
C GLY A 61 0.40 -1.34 -3.56
N ASN A 62 1.44 -1.54 -2.74
CA ASN A 62 2.22 -0.44 -2.17
C ASN A 62 2.73 0.52 -3.25
N ILE A 63 2.65 1.83 -3.01
CA ILE A 63 3.21 2.86 -3.89
C ILE A 63 4.30 3.61 -3.14
N GLU A 64 5.48 3.72 -3.75
CA GLU A 64 6.62 4.48 -3.21
C GLU A 64 7.06 5.55 -4.21
N LYS A 65 7.63 6.66 -3.70
CA LYS A 65 8.25 7.69 -4.56
C LYS A 65 9.71 7.38 -4.93
N ILE A 66 10.32 6.42 -4.23
CA ILE A 66 11.68 5.92 -4.45
C ILE A 66 11.65 4.40 -4.30
N VAL A 67 12.30 3.66 -5.19
CA VAL A 67 12.35 2.18 -5.11
C VAL A 67 13.13 1.75 -3.86
N PRO A 68 12.49 1.04 -2.90
CA PRO A 68 13.17 0.53 -1.71
C PRO A 68 13.95 -0.75 -2.04
N GLU A 69 14.84 -1.22 -1.15
CA GLU A 69 15.47 -2.56 -1.32
C GLU A 69 14.44 -3.69 -1.29
N LYS A 70 13.44 -3.57 -0.41
CA LYS A 70 12.30 -4.50 -0.29
C LYS A 70 11.03 -3.73 0.05
N CYS A 71 9.89 -4.23 -0.42
CA CYS A 71 8.60 -3.68 -0.05
C CYS A 71 8.36 -3.82 1.46
N SER A 72 8.02 -2.71 2.13
CA SER A 72 7.71 -2.66 3.56
C SER A 72 6.45 -3.46 3.95
N ILE A 73 5.56 -3.74 2.99
CA ILE A 73 4.31 -4.45 3.22
C ILE A 73 4.45 -5.96 3.03
N CYS A 74 4.98 -6.41 1.89
CA CYS A 74 5.02 -7.84 1.52
C CYS A 74 6.43 -8.43 1.40
N GLY A 75 7.49 -7.61 1.50
CA GLY A 75 8.87 -8.08 1.46
C GLY A 75 9.42 -8.44 0.07
N VAL A 76 8.65 -8.28 -1.01
CA VAL A 76 9.16 -8.50 -2.38
C VAL A 76 10.36 -7.57 -2.66
N PRO A 77 11.40 -8.02 -3.37
CA PRO A 77 12.52 -7.17 -3.74
C PRO A 77 12.10 -5.92 -4.54
N GLY A 78 12.83 -4.83 -4.33
CA GLY A 78 12.61 -3.54 -4.99
C GLY A 78 12.69 -3.58 -6.51
N ASP A 79 13.52 -4.47 -7.05
CA ASP A 79 13.69 -4.67 -8.49
C ASP A 79 12.41 -5.15 -9.21
N LYS A 80 11.36 -5.53 -8.45
CA LYS A 80 10.04 -5.90 -8.97
C LYS A 80 9.07 -4.73 -9.07
N PHE A 81 9.40 -3.56 -8.54
CA PHE A 81 8.50 -2.41 -8.60
C PHE A 81 8.37 -1.90 -10.03
N ILE A 82 7.16 -1.48 -10.40
CA ILE A 82 6.81 -0.98 -11.72
C ILE A 82 6.72 0.55 -11.65
N LYS A 83 7.46 1.25 -12.51
CA LYS A 83 7.43 2.71 -12.61
C LYS A 83 6.16 3.20 -13.33
N TYR A 84 5.54 4.22 -12.78
CA TYR A 84 4.44 5.01 -13.35
C TYR A 84 4.84 6.48 -13.48
#